data_AF-A0A962VW65-F1
#
_entry.id   AF-A0A962VW65-F1
#
_cell.length_a   1.000
_cell.length_b   1.000
_cell.length_c   1.000
_cell.angle_alpha   90.00
_cell.angle_beta   90.00
_cell.angle_gamma   90.00
#
_symmetry.space_group_name_H-M   'P 1'
#
loop_
_entity.id
_entity.type
_entity.pdbx_description
1 polymer ?
#
loop_
_entity_poly.entity_id
_entity_poly.type
_entity_poly.pdbx_seq_one_letter_code
_entity_poly.pdbx_strand_id
1 'polypeptide(L)'
;MNTTTFSTLRTQSQQTSLGATAKPPTSHQSCDVIVRLEAPPDTQNGRLSFQATALFDGPHTQAGQTDTYVARPERTRECLENLNKGAGSGPGSVLAFGNAWRDQESNTVSIGWVNTAISAQKAKGELNHHHHRRIEMAFAQMPVLDFTNVNRAPGEPERVRWPLGLDTIQARAPVDGRWQTAIFHRDWLKDKLQATWEARHQDQVSLNLRLPILYPEQAMRVRNSMDARTALHALLKEHPYRSILTRISDGQAVETRWQPLMRGADVTEWAAQLLSQTPGYDQQGRPVADPDTGEQVRVDRFSLIQGVNNDLLFDAAQQGQLDIEFLPREALLVASK
;
A
#
# COMPACT_ATOMS: atom_id res chain seq x y z
N MET A 1 3.19 -34.26 8.54
CA MET A 1 3.63 -33.13 9.37
C MET A 1 2.41 -32.28 9.67
N ASN A 2 2.27 -31.68 10.85
CA ASN A 2 1.21 -30.70 11.07
C ASN A 2 1.62 -29.37 10.42
N THR A 3 0.88 -28.93 9.41
CA THR A 3 1.08 -27.62 8.80
C THR A 3 0.41 -26.57 9.68
N THR A 4 1.21 -25.65 10.22
CA THR A 4 0.71 -24.51 10.99
C THR A 4 0.04 -23.50 10.05
N THR A 5 -1.22 -23.16 10.31
CA THR A 5 -2.00 -22.24 9.47
C THR A 5 -1.97 -20.81 10.02
N PHE A 6 -2.27 -19.84 9.15
CA PHE A 6 -2.44 -18.44 9.55
C PHE A 6 -3.59 -18.20 10.55
N SER A 7 -4.55 -19.13 10.72
CA SER A 7 -5.58 -19.02 11.77
C SER A 7 -5.03 -19.43 13.14
N THR A 8 -4.32 -20.57 13.22
CA THR A 8 -3.64 -21.01 14.46
C THR A 8 -2.66 -19.96 14.96
N LEU A 9 -1.85 -19.39 14.07
CA LEU A 9 -0.88 -18.33 14.39
C LEU A 9 -1.54 -17.07 14.96
N ARG A 10 -2.71 -16.67 14.43
CA ARG A 10 -3.48 -15.53 14.96
C ARG A 10 -4.03 -15.81 16.36
N THR A 11 -4.59 -17.00 16.58
CA THR A 11 -5.11 -17.38 17.91
C THR A 11 -4.00 -17.39 18.95
N GLN A 12 -2.84 -17.99 18.63
CA GLN A 12 -1.67 -17.98 19.51
C GLN A 12 -1.16 -16.55 19.75
N SER A 13 -1.05 -15.74 18.69
CA SER A 13 -0.61 -14.34 18.80
C SER A 13 -1.54 -13.49 19.66
N GLN A 14 -2.87 -13.70 19.56
CA GLN A 14 -3.86 -12.99 20.36
C GLN A 14 -3.81 -13.40 21.84
N GLN A 15 -3.52 -14.68 22.12
CA GLN A 15 -3.28 -15.17 23.48
C GLN A 15 -2.02 -14.53 24.07
N THR A 16 -0.88 -14.58 23.36
CA THR A 16 0.39 -14.00 23.83
C THR A 16 0.35 -12.46 23.94
N SER A 17 -0.41 -11.76 23.09
CA SER A 17 -0.56 -10.30 23.19
C SER A 17 -1.69 -9.85 24.12
N LEU A 18 -2.48 -10.76 24.70
CA LEU A 18 -3.72 -10.45 25.45
C LEU A 18 -4.69 -9.55 24.65
N GLY A 19 -4.69 -9.68 23.32
CA GLY A 19 -5.44 -8.83 22.40
C GLY A 19 -4.85 -7.43 22.17
N ALA A 20 -3.70 -7.10 22.78
CA ALA A 20 -2.99 -5.85 22.55
C ALA A 20 -2.48 -5.74 21.11
N THR A 21 -2.43 -4.51 20.60
CA THR A 21 -1.92 -4.16 19.27
C THR A 21 -0.98 -2.97 19.35
N ALA A 22 -0.05 -2.86 18.39
CA ALA A 22 0.66 -1.60 18.19
C ALA A 22 -0.34 -0.56 17.66
N LYS A 23 -0.18 0.71 18.06
CA LYS A 23 -0.95 1.81 17.46
C LYS A 23 -0.78 1.73 15.93
N PRO A 24 -1.86 1.72 15.15
CA PRO A 24 -1.78 1.40 13.73
C PRO A 24 -0.85 2.39 13.02
N PRO A 25 0.07 1.91 12.15
CA PRO A 25 0.80 2.81 11.28
C PRO A 25 -0.20 3.58 10.42
N THR A 26 0.13 4.83 10.08
CA THR A 26 -0.67 5.61 9.12
C THR A 26 -0.82 4.81 7.83
N SER A 27 -2.06 4.73 7.32
CA SER A 27 -2.47 3.71 6.35
C SER A 27 -1.64 3.73 5.07
N HIS A 28 -1.45 2.55 4.47
CA HIS A 28 -0.85 2.45 3.14
C HIS A 28 -1.78 3.07 2.10
N GLN A 29 -1.28 4.04 1.35
CA GLN A 29 -2.09 4.88 0.47
C GLN A 29 -1.94 4.45 -1.01
N SER A 30 -2.95 3.72 -1.49
CA SER A 30 -3.09 3.20 -2.85
C SER A 30 -3.59 4.25 -3.85
N CYS A 31 -3.11 4.23 -5.10
CA CYS A 31 -3.73 4.96 -6.22
C CYS A 31 -4.77 4.15 -6.98
N ASP A 32 -4.80 2.82 -6.81
CA ASP A 32 -5.68 1.97 -7.59
C ASP A 32 -6.77 1.41 -6.69
N VAL A 33 -7.99 1.39 -7.24
CA VAL A 33 -9.20 0.92 -6.58
C VAL A 33 -9.65 -0.35 -7.27
N ILE A 34 -9.84 -1.42 -6.51
CA ILE A 34 -10.55 -2.60 -7.01
C ILE A 34 -12.02 -2.41 -6.71
N VAL A 35 -12.86 -2.44 -7.74
CA VAL A 35 -14.30 -2.24 -7.63
C VAL A 35 -15.06 -3.43 -8.20
N ARG A 36 -16.26 -3.69 -7.67
CA ARG A 36 -17.29 -4.47 -8.37
C ARG A 36 -18.19 -3.50 -9.13
N LEU A 37 -18.35 -3.71 -10.43
CA LEU A 37 -19.22 -2.93 -11.29
C LEU A 37 -20.70 -3.26 -10.99
N GLU A 38 -21.53 -2.26 -10.67
CA GLU A 38 -22.94 -2.48 -10.31
C GLU A 38 -23.90 -2.36 -11.52
N ALA A 39 -23.55 -1.54 -12.51
CA ALA A 39 -24.29 -1.37 -13.76
C ALA A 39 -23.31 -1.30 -14.95
N PRO A 40 -23.74 -1.60 -16.20
CA PRO A 40 -22.85 -1.48 -17.36
C PRO A 40 -22.24 -0.07 -17.47
N PRO A 41 -20.98 0.08 -17.94
CA PRO A 41 -20.36 1.40 -18.04
C PRO A 41 -21.11 2.27 -19.05
N ASP A 42 -21.40 3.51 -18.67
CA ASP A 42 -22.09 4.46 -19.53
C ASP A 42 -21.07 5.29 -20.32
N THR A 43 -21.46 5.75 -21.52
CA THR A 43 -20.58 6.51 -22.43
C THR A 43 -21.39 7.64 -23.08
N GLN A 44 -21.57 8.74 -22.33
CA GLN A 44 -22.24 9.94 -22.80
C GLN A 44 -21.23 11.01 -23.18
N ASN A 45 -21.42 11.70 -24.31
CA ASN A 45 -20.61 12.85 -24.74
C ASN A 45 -19.08 12.61 -24.73
N GLY A 46 -18.64 11.38 -24.98
CA GLY A 46 -17.21 11.00 -24.95
C GLY A 46 -16.62 10.77 -23.55
N ARG A 47 -17.43 10.88 -22.49
CA ARG A 47 -17.07 10.55 -21.11
C ARG A 47 -17.52 9.12 -20.79
N LEU A 48 -16.58 8.23 -20.50
CA LEU A 48 -16.87 6.90 -19.97
C LEU A 48 -16.99 6.97 -18.43
N SER A 49 -18.10 6.48 -17.89
CA SER A 49 -18.39 6.47 -16.45
C SER A 49 -18.83 5.10 -15.96
N PHE A 50 -18.69 4.88 -14.64
CA PHE A 50 -19.00 3.62 -13.98
C PHE A 50 -19.72 3.91 -12.65
N GLN A 51 -20.78 3.15 -12.36
CA GLN A 51 -21.28 2.98 -10.99
C GLN A 51 -20.72 1.69 -10.43
N ALA A 52 -19.89 1.78 -9.40
CA ALA A 52 -19.14 0.63 -8.91
C ALA A 52 -18.88 0.73 -7.39
N THR A 53 -18.84 -0.42 -6.72
CA THR A 53 -18.60 -0.53 -5.27
C THR A 53 -17.16 -0.90 -4.99
N ALA A 54 -16.44 -0.10 -4.20
CA ALA A 54 -15.07 -0.41 -3.82
C ALA A 54 -15.01 -1.66 -2.92
N LEU A 55 -14.09 -2.58 -3.22
CA LEU A 55 -13.93 -3.83 -2.47
C LEU A 55 -12.94 -3.72 -1.31
N PHE A 56 -12.12 -2.67 -1.29
CA PHE A 56 -11.12 -2.39 -0.26
C PHE A 56 -11.07 -0.87 0.00
N ASP A 57 -10.65 -0.48 1.19
CA ASP A 57 -10.42 0.92 1.53
C ASP A 57 -9.22 1.50 0.74
N GLY A 58 -9.30 2.78 0.41
CA GLY A 58 -8.24 3.56 -0.22
C GLY A 58 -8.30 5.04 0.14
N PRO A 59 -7.35 5.88 -0.29
CA PRO A 59 -7.30 7.31 0.03
C PRO A 59 -8.51 8.12 -0.44
N HIS A 60 -9.33 7.54 -1.32
CA HIS A 60 -10.43 8.19 -2.01
C HIS A 60 -11.75 7.40 -1.94
N THR A 61 -11.78 6.22 -1.32
CA THR A 61 -12.86 5.23 -1.44
C THR A 61 -12.95 4.36 -0.18
N GLN A 62 -14.16 4.10 0.31
CA GLN A 62 -14.40 3.22 1.45
C GLN A 62 -14.89 1.84 0.98
N ALA A 63 -14.45 0.76 1.63
CA ALA A 63 -14.90 -0.59 1.33
C ALA A 63 -16.42 -0.71 1.50
N GLY A 64 -17.11 -1.24 0.49
CA GLY A 64 -18.57 -1.35 0.44
C GLY A 64 -19.31 -0.07 0.01
N GLN A 65 -18.63 1.06 -0.20
CA GLN A 65 -19.23 2.27 -0.77
C GLN A 65 -19.32 2.16 -2.29
N THR A 66 -20.50 2.45 -2.85
CA THR A 66 -20.69 2.70 -4.27
C THR A 66 -20.34 4.15 -4.62
N ASP A 67 -19.53 4.34 -5.65
CA ASP A 67 -19.06 5.64 -6.13
C ASP A 67 -19.20 5.76 -7.65
N THR A 68 -19.22 7.00 -8.13
CA THR A 68 -19.14 7.32 -9.56
C THR A 68 -17.67 7.47 -9.98
N TYR A 69 -17.21 6.56 -10.83
CA TYR A 69 -15.86 6.60 -11.41
C TYR A 69 -15.93 7.08 -12.85
N VAL A 70 -14.88 7.77 -13.31
CA VAL A 70 -14.86 8.48 -14.60
C VAL A 70 -13.51 8.29 -15.26
N ALA A 71 -13.47 7.70 -16.45
CA ALA A 71 -12.24 7.68 -17.24
C ALA A 71 -11.87 9.10 -17.66
N ARG A 72 -10.59 9.47 -17.52
CA ARG A 72 -10.09 10.76 -18.01
C ARG A 72 -10.30 10.87 -19.53
N PRO A 73 -10.65 12.05 -20.09
CA PRO A 73 -11.02 12.18 -21.50
C PRO A 73 -9.99 11.64 -22.49
N GLU A 74 -8.69 11.86 -22.22
CA GLU A 74 -7.57 11.36 -23.02
C GLU A 74 -7.32 9.84 -22.89
N ARG A 75 -8.02 9.19 -21.96
CA ARG A 75 -7.90 7.74 -21.65
C ARG A 75 -9.17 6.96 -21.99
N THR A 76 -10.33 7.62 -22.20
CA THR A 76 -11.63 6.99 -22.52
C THR A 76 -11.51 5.84 -23.51
N ARG A 77 -10.83 6.06 -24.65
CA ARG A 77 -10.69 5.04 -25.71
C ARG A 77 -9.90 3.82 -25.23
N GLU A 78 -8.78 4.01 -24.57
CA GLU A 78 -7.95 2.90 -24.06
C GLU A 78 -8.70 2.09 -23.00
N CYS A 79 -9.44 2.78 -22.12
CA CYS A 79 -10.32 2.14 -21.13
C CYS A 79 -11.42 1.31 -21.78
N LEU A 80 -12.10 1.82 -22.82
CA LEU A 80 -13.10 1.05 -23.61
C LEU A 80 -12.47 -0.18 -24.28
N GLU A 81 -11.32 0.00 -24.93
CA GLU A 81 -10.63 -1.12 -25.60
C GLU A 81 -10.21 -2.20 -24.59
N ASN A 82 -9.74 -1.82 -23.40
CA ASN A 82 -9.33 -2.76 -22.35
C ASN A 82 -10.51 -3.46 -21.66
N LEU A 83 -11.63 -2.74 -21.44
CA LEU A 83 -12.90 -3.34 -20.99
C LEU A 83 -13.40 -4.40 -21.97
N ASN A 84 -13.34 -4.12 -23.27
CA ASN A 84 -13.78 -5.04 -24.31
C ASN A 84 -12.86 -6.27 -24.41
N LYS A 85 -11.54 -6.10 -24.42
CA LYS A 85 -10.55 -7.21 -24.32
C LYS A 85 -10.78 -8.06 -23.06
N GLY A 86 -11.03 -7.41 -21.93
CA GLY A 86 -11.29 -8.04 -20.64
C GLY A 86 -12.66 -8.72 -20.52
N ALA A 87 -13.65 -8.34 -21.35
CA ALA A 87 -15.09 -8.59 -21.13
C ALA A 87 -15.57 -8.06 -19.75
N GLY A 88 -15.12 -6.86 -19.37
CA GLY A 88 -15.37 -6.25 -18.05
C GLY A 88 -16.68 -5.46 -17.90
N SER A 89 -17.37 -5.17 -18.99
CA SER A 89 -18.54 -4.28 -19.00
C SER A 89 -19.83 -4.87 -18.43
N GLY A 90 -19.82 -6.12 -17.97
CA GLY A 90 -20.98 -6.78 -17.37
C GLY A 90 -21.12 -6.50 -15.86
N PRO A 91 -22.32 -6.20 -15.34
CA PRO A 91 -22.55 -6.08 -13.90
C PRO A 91 -22.03 -7.29 -13.11
N GLY A 92 -21.51 -7.04 -11.91
CA GLY A 92 -20.80 -8.02 -11.09
C GLY A 92 -19.33 -8.24 -11.48
N SER A 93 -18.84 -7.69 -12.59
CA SER A 93 -17.42 -7.79 -12.95
C SER A 93 -16.55 -7.02 -11.95
N VAL A 94 -15.39 -7.58 -11.61
CA VAL A 94 -14.41 -6.94 -10.74
C VAL A 94 -13.33 -6.29 -11.60
N LEU A 95 -13.23 -4.96 -11.50
CA LEU A 95 -12.34 -4.12 -12.28
C LEU A 95 -11.24 -3.56 -11.38
N ALA A 96 -10.02 -3.49 -11.92
CA ALA A 96 -8.95 -2.69 -11.38
C ALA A 96 -8.94 -1.33 -12.09
N PHE A 97 -9.19 -0.27 -11.35
CA PHE A 97 -9.07 1.11 -11.81
C PHE A 97 -7.78 1.69 -11.28
N GLY A 98 -6.89 2.14 -12.16
CA GLY A 98 -5.59 2.65 -11.73
C GLY A 98 -5.32 4.11 -12.07
N ASN A 99 -4.35 4.69 -11.35
CA ASN A 99 -4.15 6.13 -11.27
C ASN A 99 -5.44 6.89 -10.91
N ALA A 100 -6.22 6.35 -9.97
CA ALA A 100 -7.45 6.94 -9.49
C ALA A 100 -7.17 8.11 -8.52
N TRP A 101 -7.89 9.22 -8.68
CA TRP A 101 -7.95 10.30 -7.69
C TRP A 101 -9.37 10.83 -7.57
N ARG A 102 -9.81 11.27 -6.39
CA ARG A 102 -11.11 11.93 -6.23
C ARG A 102 -11.00 13.41 -6.58
N ASP A 103 -11.66 13.81 -7.65
CA ASP A 103 -11.88 15.22 -7.95
C ASP A 103 -12.85 15.82 -6.93
N GLN A 104 -12.40 16.88 -6.25
CA GLN A 104 -13.20 17.56 -5.21
C GLN A 104 -14.33 18.42 -5.80
N GLU A 105 -14.22 18.89 -7.05
CA GLU A 105 -15.24 19.75 -7.66
C GLU A 105 -16.45 18.94 -8.13
N SER A 106 -16.23 17.82 -8.82
CA SER A 106 -17.33 16.93 -9.25
C SER A 106 -17.69 15.83 -8.26
N ASN A 107 -16.90 15.63 -7.19
CA ASN A 107 -16.96 14.49 -6.28
C ASN A 107 -16.91 13.11 -7.00
N THR A 108 -16.30 13.03 -8.19
CA THR A 108 -16.12 11.77 -8.92
C THR A 108 -14.70 11.25 -8.80
N VAL A 109 -14.53 9.93 -8.85
CA VAL A 109 -13.21 9.30 -8.85
C VAL A 109 -12.70 9.20 -10.30
N SER A 110 -11.78 10.08 -10.66
CA SER A 110 -11.17 10.16 -11.99
C SER A 110 -10.07 9.11 -12.14
N ILE A 111 -10.17 8.23 -13.15
CA ILE A 111 -9.30 7.04 -13.33
C ILE A 111 -8.49 7.13 -14.63
N GLY A 112 -7.22 6.73 -14.56
CA GLY A 112 -6.27 6.83 -15.67
C GLY A 112 -6.15 5.58 -16.54
N TRP A 113 -6.59 4.42 -16.07
CA TRP A 113 -6.73 3.18 -16.85
C TRP A 113 -7.68 2.19 -16.17
N VAL A 114 -8.13 1.19 -16.93
CA VAL A 114 -9.00 0.09 -16.47
C VAL A 114 -8.42 -1.26 -16.94
N ASN A 115 -8.50 -2.27 -16.08
CA ASN A 115 -8.32 -3.68 -16.43
C ASN A 115 -9.38 -4.56 -15.74
N THR A 116 -9.72 -5.70 -16.35
CA THR A 116 -10.72 -6.64 -15.83
C THR A 116 -10.04 -7.77 -15.08
N ALA A 117 -10.12 -7.76 -13.74
CA ALA A 117 -9.57 -8.82 -12.90
C ALA A 117 -10.49 -10.07 -12.91
N ILE A 118 -11.81 -9.85 -12.81
CA ILE A 118 -12.83 -10.90 -12.93
C ILE A 118 -13.94 -10.39 -13.85
N SER A 119 -14.20 -11.10 -14.96
CA SER A 119 -15.34 -10.81 -15.84
C SER A 119 -16.55 -11.63 -15.41
N ALA A 120 -17.68 -10.97 -15.13
CA ALA A 120 -18.93 -11.67 -14.81
C ALA A 120 -19.44 -12.52 -15.98
N GLN A 121 -19.22 -12.08 -17.22
CA GLN A 121 -19.55 -12.85 -18.42
C GLN A 121 -18.72 -14.14 -18.52
N LYS A 122 -17.40 -14.04 -18.30
CA LYS A 122 -16.51 -15.21 -18.34
C LYS A 122 -16.75 -16.14 -17.14
N ALA A 123 -17.07 -15.61 -15.97
CA ALA A 123 -17.50 -16.40 -14.81
C ALA A 123 -18.80 -17.18 -15.12
N LYS A 124 -19.84 -16.52 -15.63
CA LYS A 124 -21.12 -17.17 -15.98
C LYS A 124 -20.98 -18.23 -17.09
N GLY A 125 -20.05 -18.04 -18.03
CA GLY A 125 -19.72 -19.04 -19.06
C GLY A 125 -18.66 -20.07 -18.65
N GLU A 126 -18.27 -20.09 -17.37
CA GLU A 126 -17.21 -20.92 -16.77
C GLU A 126 -15.80 -20.78 -17.40
N LEU A 127 -15.60 -19.80 -18.27
CA LEU A 127 -14.38 -19.59 -19.06
C LEU A 127 -13.18 -19.16 -18.20
N ASN A 128 -12.00 -19.70 -18.52
CA ASN A 128 -10.69 -19.35 -17.97
C ASN A 128 -10.66 -19.27 -16.43
N HIS A 129 -11.43 -20.15 -15.78
CA HIS A 129 -11.62 -20.26 -14.34
C HIS A 129 -12.12 -18.99 -13.63
N HIS A 130 -12.69 -18.01 -14.36
CA HIS A 130 -13.16 -16.75 -13.76
C HIS A 130 -14.23 -16.93 -12.67
N HIS A 131 -14.93 -18.07 -12.65
CA HIS A 131 -15.91 -18.45 -11.63
C HIS A 131 -15.27 -18.92 -10.30
N HIS A 132 -14.02 -19.36 -10.31
CA HIS A 132 -13.26 -19.69 -9.09
C HIS A 132 -12.49 -18.49 -8.53
N ARG A 133 -12.33 -17.42 -9.31
CA ARG A 133 -11.39 -16.34 -8.94
C ARG A 133 -11.88 -15.52 -7.75
N ARG A 134 -10.95 -15.18 -6.87
CA ARG A 134 -11.18 -14.22 -5.78
C ARG A 134 -10.02 -13.25 -5.68
N ILE A 135 -10.33 -11.95 -5.59
CA ILE A 135 -9.33 -10.94 -5.23
C ILE A 135 -9.13 -11.03 -3.72
N GLU A 136 -7.99 -11.56 -3.30
CA GLU A 136 -7.61 -11.66 -1.89
C GLU A 136 -7.17 -10.28 -1.35
N MET A 137 -6.42 -9.52 -2.16
CA MET A 137 -5.93 -8.20 -1.78
C MET A 137 -5.51 -7.34 -2.99
N ALA A 138 -5.56 -6.03 -2.80
CA ALA A 138 -5.12 -5.01 -3.75
C ALA A 138 -3.85 -4.31 -3.23
N PHE A 139 -2.84 -4.14 -4.09
CA PHE A 139 -1.49 -3.73 -3.65
C PHE A 139 -0.87 -2.58 -4.45
N ALA A 140 -1.64 -1.62 -4.93
CA ALA A 140 -1.07 -0.40 -5.48
C ALA A 140 -0.50 0.52 -4.39
N GLN A 141 0.34 1.45 -4.82
CA GLN A 141 0.83 2.55 -4.00
C GLN A 141 0.87 3.77 -4.89
N MET A 142 0.39 4.89 -4.37
CA MET A 142 0.34 6.16 -5.06
C MET A 142 1.71 6.55 -5.66
N PRO A 143 1.81 6.92 -6.95
CA PRO A 143 3.04 7.43 -7.53
C PRO A 143 3.56 8.62 -6.72
N VAL A 144 4.86 8.60 -6.41
CA VAL A 144 5.48 9.62 -5.57
C VAL A 144 6.21 10.61 -6.45
N LEU A 145 5.81 11.87 -6.35
CA LEU A 145 6.55 13.01 -6.86
C LEU A 145 7.65 13.35 -5.86
N ASP A 146 8.92 13.22 -6.25
CA ASP A 146 10.08 13.48 -5.40
C ASP A 146 11.00 14.51 -6.06
N PHE A 147 11.21 15.63 -5.36
CA PHE A 147 11.91 16.78 -5.94
C PHE A 147 12.62 17.68 -4.92
N THR A 148 13.59 18.45 -5.39
CA THR A 148 14.34 19.45 -4.62
C THR A 148 13.46 20.69 -4.38
N ASN A 149 13.22 21.10 -3.13
CA ASN A 149 12.51 22.34 -2.83
C ASN A 149 13.44 23.55 -3.06
N VAL A 150 13.47 24.04 -4.30
CA VAL A 150 14.45 25.08 -4.71
C VAL A 150 14.29 26.41 -3.96
N ASN A 151 13.05 26.75 -3.57
CA ASN A 151 12.71 27.97 -2.82
C ASN A 151 12.25 27.60 -1.40
N ARG A 152 13.12 26.91 -0.65
CA ARG A 152 12.84 26.44 0.72
C ARG A 152 12.76 27.59 1.73
N ALA A 153 11.57 27.82 2.28
CA ALA A 153 11.36 28.73 3.41
C ALA A 153 11.71 28.07 4.76
N PRO A 154 11.87 28.84 5.85
CA PRO A 154 11.93 28.30 7.21
C PRO A 154 10.69 27.42 7.50
N GLY A 155 10.88 26.29 8.18
CA GLY A 155 9.80 25.35 8.44
C GLY A 155 9.40 24.44 7.26
N GLU A 156 10.10 24.48 6.13
CA GLU A 156 9.85 23.58 5.00
C GLU A 156 10.89 22.45 4.86
N PRO A 157 10.53 21.30 4.27
CA PRO A 157 11.49 20.27 3.89
C PRO A 157 12.36 20.71 2.70
N GLU A 158 13.61 20.26 2.67
CA GLU A 158 14.55 20.45 1.55
C GLU A 158 14.22 19.59 0.33
N ARG A 159 13.64 18.41 0.57
CA ARG A 159 13.23 17.46 -0.47
C ARG A 159 11.77 17.11 -0.26
N VAL A 160 10.92 17.48 -1.21
CA VAL A 160 9.50 17.16 -1.19
C VAL A 160 9.32 15.71 -1.65
N ARG A 161 8.48 14.95 -0.95
CA ARG A 161 8.04 13.60 -1.33
C ARG A 161 6.53 13.53 -1.20
N TRP A 162 5.83 13.69 -2.31
CA TRP A 162 4.37 13.82 -2.34
C TRP A 162 3.72 12.65 -3.10
N PRO A 163 3.00 11.75 -2.42
CA PRO A 163 2.14 10.78 -3.08
C PRO A 163 0.95 11.48 -3.76
N LEU A 164 0.85 11.38 -5.09
CA LEU A 164 0.02 12.25 -5.96
C LEU A 164 -1.51 12.27 -5.74
N GLY A 165 -2.07 11.49 -4.82
CA GLY A 165 -3.49 11.49 -4.45
C GLY A 165 -3.73 11.80 -2.97
N LEU A 166 -2.78 12.45 -2.30
CA LEU A 166 -3.01 13.07 -1.00
C LEU A 166 -3.21 14.57 -1.17
N ASP A 167 -4.21 15.14 -0.52
CA ASP A 167 -4.45 16.59 -0.52
C ASP A 167 -3.65 17.32 0.56
N THR A 168 -3.10 16.56 1.52
CA THR A 168 -2.10 17.02 2.49
C THR A 168 -1.02 15.97 2.73
N ILE A 169 0.18 16.40 3.16
CA ILE A 169 1.20 15.51 3.73
C ILE A 169 1.68 16.02 5.09
N GLN A 170 2.09 15.09 5.96
CA GLN A 170 2.85 15.39 7.16
C GLN A 170 4.34 15.13 6.92
N ALA A 171 5.16 16.18 6.98
CA ALA A 171 6.61 16.09 6.82
C ALA A 171 7.32 16.69 8.05
N ARG A 172 8.50 16.17 8.39
CA ARG A 172 9.39 16.79 9.38
C ARG A 172 10.18 17.91 8.73
N ALA A 173 10.24 19.06 9.39
CA ALA A 173 10.98 20.22 8.94
C ALA A 173 11.65 20.96 10.11
N PRO A 174 12.72 21.74 9.86
CA PRO A 174 13.35 22.58 10.87
C PRO A 174 12.52 23.85 11.11
N VAL A 175 11.86 23.92 12.27
CA VAL A 175 11.11 25.07 12.78
C VAL A 175 11.79 25.53 14.07
N ASP A 176 12.27 26.77 14.10
CA ASP A 176 12.97 27.39 15.23
C ASP A 176 14.15 26.55 15.77
N GLY A 177 14.95 26.01 14.86
CA GLY A 177 16.10 25.14 15.15
C GLY A 177 15.72 23.74 15.66
N ARG A 178 14.43 23.39 15.71
CA ARG A 178 13.93 22.07 16.16
C ARG A 178 13.23 21.34 15.03
N TRP A 179 13.36 20.01 15.00
CA TRP A 179 12.65 19.18 14.03
C TRP A 179 11.21 18.93 14.46
N GLN A 180 10.27 19.66 13.86
CA GLN A 180 8.83 19.57 14.14
C GLN A 180 8.12 18.88 12.96
N THR A 181 6.92 18.33 13.19
CA THR A 181 6.06 17.79 12.13
C THR A 181 5.08 18.87 11.69
N ALA A 182 5.18 19.30 10.43
CA ALA A 182 4.26 20.26 9.82
C ALA A 182 3.34 19.57 8.79
N ILE A 183 2.17 20.18 8.57
CA ILE A 183 1.20 19.76 7.55
C ILE A 183 1.34 20.70 6.35
N PHE A 184 1.45 20.13 5.16
CA PHE A 184 1.51 20.85 3.90
C PHE A 184 0.30 20.49 3.04
N HIS A 185 -0.20 21.45 2.26
CA HIS A 185 -1.43 21.33 1.47
C HIS A 185 -1.14 21.30 -0.04
N ARG A 186 -2.09 20.77 -0.83
CA ARG A 186 -1.93 20.58 -2.28
C ARG A 186 -1.64 21.85 -3.08
N ASP A 187 -2.02 23.03 -2.61
CA ASP A 187 -1.67 24.29 -3.30
C ASP A 187 -0.21 24.68 -3.08
N TRP A 188 0.31 24.55 -1.85
CA TRP A 188 1.75 24.67 -1.58
C TRP A 188 2.57 23.70 -2.43
N LEU A 189 2.07 22.48 -2.69
CA LEU A 189 2.71 21.55 -3.62
C LEU A 189 2.80 22.13 -5.04
N LYS A 190 1.73 22.74 -5.56
CA LYS A 190 1.70 23.36 -6.90
C LYS A 190 2.76 24.46 -6.99
N ASP A 191 2.82 25.35 -5.99
CA ASP A 191 3.75 26.47 -5.95
C ASP A 191 5.22 26.00 -5.95
N LYS A 192 5.56 25.03 -5.10
CA LYS A 192 6.92 24.48 -5.05
C LYS A 192 7.27 23.67 -6.29
N LEU A 193 6.31 22.93 -6.86
CA LEU A 193 6.51 22.20 -8.11
C LEU A 193 6.75 23.14 -9.28
N GLN A 194 6.01 24.26 -9.38
CA GLN A 194 6.19 25.27 -10.43
C GLN A 194 7.59 25.88 -10.38
N ALA A 195 8.02 26.37 -9.20
CA ALA A 195 9.36 26.91 -9.02
C ALA A 195 10.46 25.88 -9.35
N THR A 196 10.25 24.62 -8.98
CA THR A 196 11.19 23.53 -9.29
C THR A 196 11.20 23.19 -10.78
N TRP A 197 10.05 23.24 -11.46
CA TRP A 197 9.95 23.04 -12.90
C TRP A 197 10.69 24.14 -13.66
N GLU A 198 10.59 25.39 -13.24
CA GLU A 198 11.35 26.50 -13.81
C GLU A 198 12.87 26.31 -13.60
N ALA A 199 13.28 25.89 -12.40
CA ALA A 199 14.68 25.67 -12.05
C ALA A 199 15.29 24.34 -12.55
N ARG A 200 14.51 23.45 -13.19
CA ARG A 200 14.90 22.06 -13.56
C ARG A 200 16.11 21.89 -14.50
N HIS A 201 16.67 23.00 -14.99
CA HIS A 201 17.87 23.04 -15.83
C HIS A 201 19.17 23.22 -15.04
N GLN A 202 19.12 23.32 -13.72
CA GLN A 202 20.27 23.47 -12.83
C GLN A 202 20.69 22.10 -12.27
N ASP A 203 21.98 21.77 -12.26
CA ASP A 203 22.51 20.44 -11.93
C ASP A 203 22.09 19.88 -10.55
N GLN A 204 21.77 20.75 -9.58
CA GLN A 204 21.34 20.37 -8.22
C GLN A 204 19.82 20.18 -8.08
N VAL A 205 19.05 20.51 -9.10
CA VAL A 205 17.58 20.49 -9.08
C VAL A 205 17.08 19.16 -9.63
N SER A 206 16.63 18.29 -8.72
CA SER A 206 16.02 17.01 -9.09
C SER A 206 14.50 17.13 -9.10
N LEU A 207 13.85 16.58 -10.12
CA LEU A 207 12.39 16.45 -10.21
C LEU A 207 12.07 15.09 -10.84
N ASN A 208 11.42 14.21 -10.09
CA ASN A 208 11.14 12.84 -10.50
C ASN A 208 9.68 12.48 -10.20
N LEU A 209 8.96 11.98 -11.21
CA LEU A 209 7.76 11.16 -10.98
C LEU A 209 8.21 9.71 -10.89
N ARG A 210 8.08 9.10 -9.71
CA ARG A 210 8.39 7.67 -9.53
C ARG A 210 7.13 6.86 -9.74
N LEU A 211 6.95 6.44 -10.98
CA LEU A 211 6.13 5.27 -11.28
C LEU A 211 6.82 4.03 -10.72
N PRO A 212 6.08 3.07 -10.16
CA PRO A 212 6.73 1.96 -9.50
C PRO A 212 6.72 0.66 -10.34
N ILE A 213 7.69 -0.27 -10.14
CA ILE A 213 7.84 -1.63 -10.74
C ILE A 213 8.24 -2.68 -9.64
N LEU A 214 7.76 -3.93 -9.65
CA LEU A 214 8.13 -4.97 -8.66
C LEU A 214 9.19 -5.91 -9.24
N TYR A 215 10.10 -6.43 -8.39
CA TYR A 215 11.22 -7.30 -8.79
C TYR A 215 11.23 -8.66 -8.06
N PRO A 216 10.38 -9.64 -8.46
CA PRO A 216 10.32 -10.95 -7.80
C PRO A 216 11.60 -11.78 -7.93
N GLU A 217 12.41 -11.54 -8.95
CA GLU A 217 13.72 -12.18 -9.15
C GLU A 217 14.78 -11.75 -8.13
N GLN A 218 14.50 -10.69 -7.38
CA GLN A 218 15.33 -10.16 -6.28
C GLN A 218 14.74 -10.50 -4.90
N ALA A 219 13.79 -11.43 -4.83
CA ALA A 219 13.16 -11.85 -3.57
C ALA A 219 14.17 -12.53 -2.62
N MET A 220 14.27 -12.01 -1.39
CA MET A 220 15.14 -12.56 -0.36
C MET A 220 14.32 -13.39 0.65
N ARG A 221 14.68 -14.66 0.78
CA ARG A 221 14.06 -15.58 1.77
C ARG A 221 14.63 -15.32 3.16
N VAL A 222 13.78 -15.37 4.18
CA VAL A 222 14.15 -15.12 5.59
C VAL A 222 13.53 -16.18 6.49
N ARG A 223 14.25 -16.67 7.50
CA ARG A 223 13.73 -17.65 8.47
C ARG A 223 13.70 -17.12 9.90
N ASN A 224 14.48 -16.09 10.20
CA ASN A 224 14.56 -15.51 11.54
C ASN A 224 14.76 -13.98 11.49
N SER A 225 14.71 -13.33 12.67
CA SER A 225 14.84 -11.87 12.81
C SER A 225 16.19 -11.31 12.31
N MET A 226 17.27 -12.10 12.33
CA MET A 226 18.58 -11.69 11.80
C MET A 226 18.63 -11.77 10.28
N ASP A 227 18.13 -12.85 9.68
CA ASP A 227 17.94 -12.95 8.22
C ASP A 227 17.07 -11.79 7.74
N ALA A 228 15.99 -11.51 8.47
CA ALA A 228 15.07 -10.42 8.17
C ALA A 228 15.78 -9.06 8.19
N ARG A 229 16.51 -8.71 9.26
CA ARG A 229 17.30 -7.47 9.31
C ARG A 229 18.31 -7.37 8.16
N THR A 230 18.96 -8.47 7.81
CA THR A 230 19.96 -8.53 6.73
C THR A 230 19.32 -8.30 5.36
N ALA A 231 18.20 -8.97 5.08
CA ALA A 231 17.44 -8.83 3.84
C ALA A 231 16.82 -7.44 3.71
N LEU A 232 16.21 -6.91 4.78
CA LEU A 232 15.74 -5.51 4.81
C LEU A 232 16.88 -4.55 4.49
N HIS A 233 18.03 -4.70 5.14
CA HIS A 233 19.15 -3.81 4.92
C HIS A 233 19.68 -3.88 3.49
N ALA A 234 19.82 -5.08 2.91
CA ALA A 234 20.25 -5.24 1.52
C ALA A 234 19.27 -4.56 0.53
N LEU A 235 17.99 -4.96 0.58
CA LEU A 235 16.96 -4.48 -0.34
C LEU A 235 16.74 -2.96 -0.23
N LEU A 236 16.69 -2.41 0.98
CA LEU A 236 16.55 -0.96 1.19
C LEU A 236 17.81 -0.17 0.84
N LYS A 237 19.00 -0.80 0.85
CA LYS A 237 20.25 -0.15 0.44
C LYS A 237 20.33 -0.03 -1.08
N GLU A 238 19.98 -1.09 -1.80
CA GLU A 238 20.01 -1.13 -3.27
C GLU A 238 18.84 -0.32 -3.88
N HIS A 239 17.65 -0.41 -3.28
CA HIS A 239 16.46 0.31 -3.75
C HIS A 239 16.21 1.58 -2.93
N PRO A 240 16.49 2.79 -3.48
CA PRO A 240 16.28 4.05 -2.75
C PRO A 240 14.80 4.42 -2.54
N TYR A 241 13.85 3.67 -3.11
CA TYR A 241 12.42 3.99 -3.15
C TYR A 241 11.63 2.97 -2.31
N ARG A 242 11.67 3.20 -1.01
CA ARG A 242 11.73 2.16 0.02
C ARG A 242 10.39 1.71 0.60
N SER A 243 9.78 0.71 -0.02
CA SER A 243 8.88 -0.24 0.66
C SER A 243 9.25 -1.66 0.21
N ILE A 244 8.88 -2.67 1.00
CA ILE A 244 9.17 -4.08 0.75
C ILE A 244 7.87 -4.87 0.93
N LEU A 245 7.65 -5.85 0.06
CA LEU A 245 6.54 -6.79 0.24
C LEU A 245 7.03 -7.87 1.17
N THR A 246 6.38 -8.03 2.31
CA THR A 246 6.43 -9.31 2.99
C THR A 246 5.44 -10.24 2.32
N ARG A 247 5.90 -11.39 1.84
CA ARG A 247 5.10 -12.52 1.38
C ARG A 247 5.34 -13.69 2.33
N ILE A 248 4.28 -14.32 2.80
CA ILE A 248 4.35 -15.54 3.64
C ILE A 248 3.45 -16.60 3.03
N SER A 249 3.90 -17.85 2.99
CA SER A 249 3.07 -18.99 2.59
C SER A 249 3.17 -20.16 3.57
N ASP A 250 2.04 -20.77 3.91
CA ASP A 250 1.92 -22.05 4.63
C ASP A 250 1.75 -23.25 3.65
N GLY A 251 1.94 -23.02 2.35
CA GLY A 251 1.76 -24.01 1.29
C GLY A 251 0.29 -24.22 0.84
N GLN A 252 -0.69 -23.64 1.53
CA GLN A 252 -2.13 -23.69 1.17
C GLN A 252 -2.69 -22.29 0.86
N ALA A 253 -2.18 -21.30 1.58
CA ALA A 253 -2.45 -19.88 1.42
C ALA A 253 -1.15 -19.10 1.23
N VAL A 254 -1.32 -17.87 0.75
CA VAL A 254 -0.29 -16.84 0.71
C VAL A 254 -0.90 -15.62 1.36
N GLU A 255 -0.25 -15.10 2.40
CA GLU A 255 -0.53 -13.80 2.95
C GLU A 255 0.59 -12.82 2.60
N THR A 256 0.24 -11.54 2.53
CA THR A 256 1.12 -10.51 1.99
C THR A 256 0.83 -9.18 2.67
N ARG A 257 1.88 -8.44 3.03
CA ARG A 257 1.76 -7.14 3.70
C ARG A 257 2.88 -6.20 3.27
N TRP A 258 2.51 -4.96 2.95
CA TRP A 258 3.49 -3.91 2.72
C TRP A 258 4.14 -3.45 4.01
N GLN A 259 5.45 -3.32 3.99
CA GLN A 259 6.20 -2.67 5.06
C GLN A 259 6.13 -1.15 4.91
N PRO A 260 5.96 -0.38 6.01
CA PRO A 260 5.85 1.08 5.98
C PRO A 260 6.96 1.74 5.16
N LEU A 261 6.60 2.77 4.39
CA LEU A 261 7.54 3.53 3.57
C LEU A 261 8.64 4.13 4.45
N MET A 262 9.91 3.85 4.14
CA MET A 262 11.03 4.37 4.93
C MET A 262 11.08 5.90 4.92
N ARG A 263 11.24 6.47 6.11
CA ARG A 263 11.49 7.90 6.34
C ARG A 263 12.92 8.07 6.85
N GLY A 264 13.66 9.03 6.30
CA GLY A 264 15.09 9.25 6.62
C GLY A 264 16.06 8.60 5.61
N ALA A 265 17.32 8.49 6.01
CA ALA A 265 18.41 7.98 5.18
C ALA A 265 19.01 6.65 5.68
N ASP A 266 19.17 6.49 7.00
CA ASP A 266 19.81 5.32 7.63
C ASP A 266 18.94 4.05 7.52
N VAL A 267 19.41 3.13 6.69
CA VAL A 267 18.74 1.85 6.42
C VAL A 267 18.79 0.92 7.64
N THR A 268 19.86 0.96 8.42
CA THR A 268 20.09 0.09 9.57
C THR A 268 19.15 0.46 10.71
N GLU A 269 19.02 1.77 11.00
CA GLU A 269 18.04 2.29 11.95
C GLU A 269 16.62 1.88 11.56
N TRP A 270 16.25 2.03 10.28
CA TRP A 270 14.91 1.70 9.82
C TRP A 270 14.61 0.19 9.83
N ALA A 271 15.54 -0.66 9.38
CA ALA A 271 15.37 -2.11 9.41
C ALA A 271 15.25 -2.64 10.86
N ALA A 272 16.01 -2.08 11.79
CA ALA A 272 15.88 -2.36 13.22
C ALA A 272 14.55 -1.82 13.78
N GLN A 273 14.09 -0.64 13.34
CA GLN A 273 12.82 -0.05 13.76
C GLN A 273 11.59 -0.86 13.29
N LEU A 274 11.59 -1.37 12.06
CA LEU A 274 10.51 -2.23 11.55
C LEU A 274 10.36 -3.50 12.40
N LEU A 275 11.47 -4.16 12.70
CA LEU A 275 11.54 -5.42 13.46
C LEU A 275 11.75 -5.18 14.97
N SER A 276 11.25 -4.06 15.49
CA SER A 276 11.29 -3.71 16.92
C SER A 276 9.93 -3.89 17.58
N GLN A 277 9.92 -4.30 18.85
CA GLN A 277 8.72 -4.29 19.67
C GLN A 277 8.45 -2.88 20.26
N THR A 278 7.18 -2.57 20.44
CA THR A 278 6.62 -1.34 21.04
C THR A 278 5.64 -1.73 22.15
N PRO A 279 5.32 -0.83 23.10
CA PRO A 279 4.24 -1.11 24.07
C PRO A 279 2.88 -1.20 23.37
N GLY A 280 2.06 -2.17 23.78
CA GLY A 280 0.78 -2.52 23.16
C GLY A 280 -0.43 -1.87 23.83
N TYR A 281 -1.48 -1.65 23.02
CA TYR A 281 -2.70 -0.95 23.42
C TYR A 281 -3.96 -1.72 23.01
N ASP A 282 -5.06 -1.49 23.75
CA ASP A 282 -6.40 -1.98 23.42
C ASP A 282 -7.06 -1.17 22.28
N GLN A 283 -8.26 -1.56 21.88
CA GLN A 283 -9.04 -0.88 20.83
C GLN A 283 -9.44 0.56 21.21
N GLN A 284 -9.40 0.90 22.49
CA GLN A 284 -9.70 2.21 23.07
C GLN A 284 -8.42 3.04 23.29
N GLY A 285 -7.25 2.54 22.87
CA GLY A 285 -5.96 3.21 22.96
C GLY A 285 -5.33 3.21 24.36
N ARG A 286 -5.81 2.37 25.28
CA ARG A 286 -5.29 2.23 26.66
C ARG A 286 -4.18 1.19 26.72
N PRO A 287 -3.17 1.35 27.60
CA PRO A 287 -2.15 0.33 27.81
C PRO A 287 -2.76 -1.03 28.21
N VAL A 288 -2.32 -2.11 27.56
CA VAL A 288 -2.60 -3.48 28.04
C VAL A 288 -1.42 -3.91 28.91
N ALA A 289 -1.70 -4.28 30.16
CA ALA A 289 -0.71 -4.86 31.06
C ALA A 289 -0.82 -6.39 31.06
N ASP A 290 0.32 -7.05 31.19
CA ASP A 290 0.42 -8.47 31.47
C ASP A 290 0.02 -8.72 32.95
N PRO A 291 -0.86 -9.70 33.25
CA PRO A 291 -1.45 -9.86 34.58
C PRO A 291 -0.50 -10.49 35.59
N ASP A 292 0.53 -11.22 35.14
CA ASP A 292 1.44 -11.98 36.00
C ASP A 292 2.69 -11.15 36.37
N THR A 293 3.10 -10.24 35.49
CA THR A 293 4.26 -9.35 35.66
C THR A 293 3.89 -7.89 35.99
N GLY A 294 2.71 -7.43 35.56
CA GLY A 294 2.29 -6.04 35.64
C GLY A 294 2.94 -5.10 34.62
N GLU A 295 3.83 -5.60 33.74
CA GLU A 295 4.46 -4.79 32.69
C GLU A 295 3.50 -4.54 31.51
N GLN A 296 3.71 -3.45 30.75
CA GLN A 296 2.90 -3.21 29.55
C GLN A 296 3.31 -4.19 28.43
N VAL A 297 2.33 -4.94 27.93
CA VAL A 297 2.54 -6.00 26.91
C VAL A 297 3.33 -5.47 25.72
N ARG A 298 4.35 -6.22 25.32
CA ARG A 298 5.22 -5.92 24.19
C ARG A 298 4.65 -6.56 22.92
N VAL A 299 4.53 -5.76 21.86
CA VAL A 299 3.98 -6.19 20.56
C VAL A 299 4.84 -5.62 19.42
N ASP A 300 4.84 -6.26 18.25
CA ASP A 300 5.59 -5.73 17.10
C ASP A 300 5.12 -4.34 16.69
N ARG A 301 6.07 -3.41 16.53
CA ARG A 301 5.82 -2.08 15.92
C ARG A 301 5.29 -2.23 14.49
N PHE A 302 5.76 -3.25 13.79
CA PHE A 302 5.17 -3.70 12.54
C PHE A 302 5.19 -5.24 12.48
N SER A 303 4.02 -5.86 12.57
CA SER A 303 3.84 -7.29 12.33
C SER A 303 3.90 -7.62 10.84
N LEU A 304 4.62 -8.67 10.45
CA LEU A 304 4.90 -9.02 9.06
C LEU A 304 3.65 -9.47 8.27
N ILE A 305 2.61 -9.97 8.95
CA ILE A 305 1.23 -10.09 8.46
C ILE A 305 0.23 -9.60 9.52
N GLN A 306 -1.04 -9.39 9.17
CA GLN A 306 -2.00 -8.78 10.09
C GLN A 306 -2.48 -9.77 11.17
N GLY A 307 -2.19 -9.43 12.44
CA GLY A 307 -2.66 -10.18 13.62
C GLY A 307 -1.76 -11.32 14.07
N VAL A 308 -0.51 -11.39 13.59
CA VAL A 308 0.48 -12.39 14.05
C VAL A 308 1.79 -11.70 14.44
N ASN A 309 2.31 -12.02 15.62
CA ASN A 309 3.62 -11.57 16.10
C ASN A 309 4.75 -12.17 15.24
N ASN A 310 5.80 -11.38 15.01
CA ASN A 310 6.92 -11.73 14.14
C ASN A 310 7.69 -12.95 14.64
N ASP A 311 7.87 -13.06 15.96
CA ASP A 311 8.60 -14.17 16.57
C ASP A 311 7.92 -15.52 16.28
N LEU A 312 6.58 -15.58 16.33
CA LEU A 312 5.80 -16.80 15.96
C LEU A 312 5.94 -17.15 14.46
N LEU A 313 6.06 -16.15 13.59
CA LEU A 313 6.28 -16.36 12.16
C LEU A 313 7.70 -16.91 11.90
N PHE A 314 8.70 -16.38 12.61
CA PHE A 314 10.07 -16.86 12.53
C PHE A 314 10.24 -18.26 13.13
N ASP A 315 9.60 -18.58 14.25
CA ASP A 315 9.64 -19.93 14.82
C ASP A 315 9.05 -20.97 13.86
N ALA A 316 7.92 -20.66 13.22
CA ALA A 316 7.30 -21.52 12.21
C ALA A 316 8.14 -21.62 10.92
N ALA A 317 8.81 -20.54 10.50
CA ALA A 317 9.71 -20.54 9.34
C ALA A 317 11.02 -21.33 9.60
N GLN A 318 11.57 -21.28 10.81
CA GLN A 318 12.70 -22.14 11.22
C GLN A 318 12.30 -23.62 11.22
N GLN A 319 11.07 -23.93 11.62
CA GLN A 319 10.50 -25.28 11.56
C GLN A 319 10.09 -25.73 10.15
N GLY A 320 10.28 -24.89 9.12
CA GLY A 320 9.92 -25.20 7.73
C GLY A 320 8.41 -25.28 7.46
N GLN A 321 7.59 -24.73 8.36
CA GLN A 321 6.12 -24.68 8.23
C GLN A 321 5.66 -23.47 7.42
N LEU A 322 6.48 -22.40 7.37
CA LEU A 322 6.26 -21.20 6.57
C LEU A 322 7.45 -20.92 5.66
N ASP A 323 7.17 -20.38 4.47
CA ASP A 323 8.14 -19.74 3.59
C ASP A 323 7.90 -18.21 3.66
N ILE A 324 8.90 -17.44 4.12
CA ILE A 324 8.82 -15.97 4.26
C ILE A 324 9.80 -15.34 3.27
N GLU A 325 9.29 -14.44 2.43
CA GLU A 325 10.06 -13.75 1.40
C GLU A 325 9.85 -12.24 1.49
N PHE A 326 10.94 -11.48 1.37
CA PHE A 326 10.94 -10.04 1.21
C PHE A 326 11.23 -9.72 -0.26
N LEU A 327 10.27 -9.09 -0.95
CA LEU A 327 10.44 -8.67 -2.33
C LEU A 327 10.71 -7.16 -2.37
N PRO A 328 11.81 -6.69 -3.00
CA PRO A 328 12.04 -5.27 -3.19
C PRO A 328 10.96 -4.72 -4.12
N ARG A 329 10.19 -3.77 -3.60
CA ARG A 329 9.10 -3.12 -4.32
C ARG A 329 9.58 -1.80 -4.86
N GLU A 330 9.09 -1.52 -6.07
CA GLU A 330 8.41 -0.26 -6.30
C GLU A 330 6.87 -0.47 -6.53
N ALA A 331 6.34 -1.52 -7.21
CA ALA A 331 4.91 -1.60 -7.65
C ALA A 331 3.82 -2.53 -7.03
N LEU A 332 2.63 -2.20 -7.55
CA LEU A 332 1.38 -2.93 -7.78
C LEU A 332 1.48 -4.46 -7.96
N LEU A 333 0.68 -5.16 -7.15
CA LEU A 333 0.11 -6.47 -7.47
C LEU A 333 -1.41 -6.41 -7.37
N VAL A 334 -2.09 -7.31 -8.07
CA VAL A 334 -3.45 -7.74 -7.74
C VAL A 334 -3.35 -9.24 -7.44
N ALA A 335 -3.60 -9.63 -6.19
CA ALA A 335 -3.55 -11.02 -5.79
C ALA A 335 -4.90 -11.68 -6.07
N SER A 336 -5.03 -12.31 -7.24
CA SER A 336 -6.14 -13.24 -7.54
C SER A 336 -5.69 -14.68 -7.30
N LYS A 337 -6.43 -15.40 -6.45
CA LYS A 337 -6.58 -16.86 -6.63
C LYS A 337 -7.59 -17.11 -7.75
#